data_AF-A0A4Y8K4M4-F1
#
_entry.id   AF-A0A4Y8K4M4-F1
#
_cell.length_a   1.000
_cell.length_b   1.000
_cell.length_c   1.000
_cell.angle_alpha   90.00
_cell.angle_beta   90.00
_cell.angle_gamma   90.00
#
_symmetry.space_group_name_H-M   'P 1'
#
loop_
_entity.id
_entity.type
_entity.pdbx_description
1 polymer ?
#
loop_
_entity_poly.entity_id
_entity_poly.type
_entity_poly.pdbx_seq_one_letter_code
_entity_poly.pdbx_strand_id
1 'polypeptide(L)'
;MTTHADAPSVVRAAEKTLSFARQGLTDYLVRKERTQAGLHNAIIHGRSVTFVLQNLKNLHPDFEKWYEIVASRLRADPKARWFVELRNRIEKQGQIGDSHSSFKMYNFDSSKINTMNRDAPSGTVSMFFGDSMGRSGWEVLLPDGSLTEVFFELPLEIATFQLSMAEAPEGFSFEKDLPDWLDQLEAIVQEARSKFGGASN
;
A
#
# COMPACT_ATOMS: atom_id res chain seq x y z
N MET A 1 12.46 -17.31 20.31
CA MET A 1 11.81 -16.83 21.56
C MET A 1 10.59 -16.03 21.16
N THR A 2 9.40 -16.41 21.65
CA THR A 2 8.20 -15.57 21.53
C THR A 2 8.20 -14.58 22.70
N THR A 3 8.29 -13.28 22.41
CA THR A 3 8.37 -12.18 23.39
C THR A 3 7.00 -11.76 23.97
N HIS A 4 5.93 -12.46 23.60
CA HIS A 4 4.57 -12.12 24.03
C HIS A 4 4.23 -12.86 25.32
N ALA A 5 3.86 -12.10 26.35
CA ALA A 5 3.53 -12.64 27.67
C ALA A 5 2.11 -13.23 27.71
N ASP A 6 1.18 -12.68 26.92
CA ASP A 6 -0.23 -13.05 26.91
C ASP A 6 -0.88 -12.83 25.53
N ALA A 7 -2.09 -13.37 25.33
CA ALA A 7 -2.82 -13.22 24.07
C ALA A 7 -3.16 -11.75 23.72
N PRO A 8 -3.60 -10.89 24.67
CA PRO A 8 -3.79 -9.47 24.41
C PRO A 8 -2.54 -8.76 23.86
N SER A 9 -1.34 -9.13 24.31
CA SER A 9 -0.07 -8.56 23.83
C SER A 9 0.24 -8.94 22.39
N VAL A 10 -0.14 -10.15 21.96
CA VAL A 10 -0.04 -10.57 20.56
C VAL A 10 -1.00 -9.76 19.69
N VAL A 11 -2.25 -9.60 20.13
CA VAL A 11 -3.26 -8.82 19.39
C VAL A 11 -2.81 -7.36 19.22
N ARG A 12 -2.35 -6.70 20.29
CA ARG A 12 -1.82 -5.32 20.21
C ARG A 12 -0.62 -5.21 19.26
N ALA A 13 0.24 -6.23 19.22
CA ALA A 13 1.36 -6.25 18.28
C ALA A 13 0.89 -6.42 16.82
N ALA A 14 -0.16 -7.20 16.58
CA ALA A 14 -0.77 -7.35 15.26
C ALA A 14 -1.44 -6.03 14.81
N GLU A 15 -2.17 -5.35 15.71
CA GLU A 15 -2.74 -4.00 15.46
C GLU A 15 -1.66 -2.98 15.09
N LYS A 16 -0.55 -2.94 15.86
CA LYS A 16 0.58 -2.06 15.56
C LYS A 16 1.21 -2.40 14.22
N THR A 17 1.36 -3.68 13.89
CA THR A 17 1.89 -4.12 12.59
C THR A 17 0.98 -3.69 11.45
N LEU A 18 -0.34 -3.81 11.61
CA LEU A 18 -1.32 -3.31 10.65
C LEU A 18 -1.25 -1.79 10.48
N SER A 19 -1.02 -1.03 11.56
CA SER A 19 -0.84 0.44 11.44
C SER A 19 0.37 0.83 10.59
N PHE A 20 1.46 0.06 10.65
CA PHE A 20 2.61 0.29 9.76
C PHE A 20 2.27 -0.01 8.30
N ALA A 21 1.48 -1.07 8.06
CA ALA A 21 1.00 -1.37 6.72
C ALA A 21 0.13 -0.25 6.15
N ARG A 22 -0.78 0.31 6.97
CA ARG A 22 -1.63 1.45 6.61
C ARG A 22 -0.83 2.72 6.35
N GLN A 23 0.18 3.02 7.17
CA GLN A 23 1.09 4.13 6.89
C GLN A 23 1.81 3.93 5.54
N GLY A 24 2.23 2.71 5.23
CA GLY A 24 2.79 2.37 3.92
C GLY A 24 1.81 2.67 2.78
N LEU A 25 0.54 2.29 2.93
CA LEU A 25 -0.51 2.60 1.96
C LEU A 25 -0.68 4.12 1.79
N THR A 26 -0.70 4.88 2.88
CA THR A 26 -0.76 6.35 2.81
C THR A 26 0.43 6.93 2.06
N ASP A 27 1.66 6.52 2.40
CA ASP A 27 2.88 6.96 1.72
C ASP A 27 2.85 6.62 0.22
N TYR A 28 2.28 5.46 -0.15
CA TYR A 28 2.07 5.04 -1.54
C TYR A 28 1.05 5.92 -2.27
N LEU A 29 -0.12 6.16 -1.66
CA LEU A 29 -1.22 6.88 -2.30
C LEU A 29 -0.95 8.38 -2.45
N VAL A 30 -0.15 8.97 -1.56
CA VAL A 30 0.23 10.39 -1.62
C VAL A 30 1.15 10.71 -2.80
N ARG A 31 1.81 9.69 -3.39
CA ARG A 31 2.67 9.83 -4.59
C ARG A 31 3.77 10.90 -4.43
N LYS A 32 4.55 10.82 -3.34
CA LYS A 32 5.71 11.69 -3.11
C LYS A 32 7.00 10.87 -3.05
N GLU A 33 8.07 11.42 -2.48
CA GLU A 33 9.39 10.77 -2.34
C GLU A 33 9.32 9.38 -1.72
N ARG A 34 8.31 9.11 -0.88
CA ARG A 34 8.13 7.86 -0.15
C ARG A 34 7.28 6.82 -0.86
N THR A 35 6.85 7.05 -2.11
CA THR A 35 5.89 6.18 -2.82
C THR A 35 6.31 4.71 -2.85
N GLN A 36 7.54 4.43 -3.30
CA GLN A 36 8.06 3.07 -3.45
C GLN A 36 8.27 2.39 -2.08
N ALA A 37 8.85 3.13 -1.14
CA ALA A 37 9.02 2.65 0.23
C ALA A 37 7.66 2.38 0.90
N GLY A 38 6.67 3.24 0.65
CA GLY A 38 5.29 3.09 1.12
C GLY A 38 4.66 1.79 0.64
N LEU A 39 4.75 1.52 -0.67
CA LEU A 39 4.24 0.28 -1.26
C LEU A 39 4.89 -0.96 -0.63
N HIS A 40 6.22 -0.98 -0.54
CA HIS A 40 6.97 -2.06 0.09
C HIS A 40 6.53 -2.26 1.55
N ASN A 41 6.46 -1.18 2.33
CA ASN A 41 6.07 -1.23 3.73
C ASN A 41 4.65 -1.77 3.90
N ALA A 42 3.71 -1.34 3.04
CA ALA A 42 2.33 -1.82 3.07
C ALA A 42 2.25 -3.34 2.88
N ILE A 43 2.96 -3.87 1.88
CA ILE A 43 2.94 -5.29 1.53
C ILE A 43 3.65 -6.14 2.59
N ILE A 44 4.85 -5.73 3.02
CA ILE A 44 5.66 -6.48 4.00
C ILE A 44 4.94 -6.53 5.35
N HIS A 45 4.50 -5.37 5.85
CA HIS A 45 3.82 -5.32 7.15
C HIS A 45 2.43 -5.94 7.10
N GLY A 46 1.69 -5.78 5.99
CA GLY A 46 0.38 -6.42 5.82
C GLY A 46 0.46 -7.94 6.02
N ARG A 47 1.41 -8.62 5.38
CA ARG A 47 1.59 -10.06 5.58
C ARG A 47 2.04 -10.40 7.01
N SER A 48 2.89 -9.55 7.59
CA SER A 48 3.41 -9.74 8.95
C SER A 48 2.32 -9.78 10.01
N VAL A 49 1.17 -9.12 9.79
CA VAL A 49 0.00 -9.17 10.72
C VAL A 49 -0.36 -10.61 11.08
N THR A 50 -0.54 -11.46 10.07
CA THR A 50 -0.91 -12.87 10.27
C THR A 50 0.20 -13.72 10.88
N PHE A 51 1.48 -13.36 10.69
CA PHE A 51 2.58 -14.02 11.38
C PHE A 51 2.63 -13.64 12.86
N VAL A 52 2.36 -12.38 13.19
CA VAL A 52 2.25 -11.95 14.59
C VAL A 52 1.10 -12.70 15.28
N LEU A 53 -0.08 -12.76 14.65
CA LEU A 53 -1.24 -13.49 15.19
C LEU A 53 -0.97 -14.98 15.42
N GLN A 54 -0.10 -15.62 14.62
CA GLN A 54 0.28 -17.02 14.82
C GLN A 54 0.99 -17.29 16.14
N ASN A 55 1.52 -16.28 16.84
CA ASN A 55 2.05 -16.45 18.19
C ASN A 55 0.96 -16.84 19.21
N LEU A 56 -0.32 -16.63 18.89
CA LEU A 56 -1.44 -17.10 19.72
C LEU A 56 -1.55 -18.62 19.78
N LYS A 57 -0.93 -19.36 18.84
CA LYS A 57 -0.95 -20.83 18.78
C LYS A 57 -0.56 -21.48 20.12
N ASN A 58 0.46 -20.94 20.78
CA ASN A 58 0.96 -21.50 22.04
C ASN A 58 0.24 -20.92 23.27
N LEU A 59 -0.66 -19.95 23.09
CA LEU A 59 -1.34 -19.22 24.16
C LEU A 59 -2.82 -19.58 24.27
N HIS A 60 -3.43 -20.11 23.21
CA HIS A 60 -4.85 -20.45 23.22
C HIS A 60 -5.14 -21.74 22.44
N PRO A 61 -5.76 -22.77 23.06
CA PRO A 61 -5.98 -24.06 22.42
C PRO A 61 -6.91 -23.98 21.20
N ASP A 62 -7.90 -23.09 21.21
CA ASP A 62 -8.82 -22.89 20.08
C ASP A 62 -8.21 -22.11 18.90
N PHE A 63 -6.95 -21.66 19.01
CA PHE A 63 -6.32 -20.85 17.97
C PHE A 63 -6.27 -21.59 16.64
N GLU A 64 -5.81 -22.83 16.61
CA GLU A 64 -5.62 -23.57 15.35
C GLU A 64 -6.93 -23.71 14.57
N LYS A 65 -8.03 -24.03 15.27
CA LYS A 65 -9.36 -24.16 14.66
C LYS A 65 -9.84 -22.84 14.07
N TRP A 66 -9.64 -21.73 14.77
CA TRP A 66 -9.99 -20.40 14.25
C TRP A 66 -9.10 -20.01 13.06
N TYR A 67 -7.79 -20.24 13.18
CA TYR A 67 -6.83 -19.82 12.18
C TYR A 67 -6.98 -20.63 10.89
N GLU A 68 -7.41 -21.89 10.94
CA GLU A 68 -7.69 -22.65 9.71
C GLU A 68 -8.86 -22.05 8.90
N ILE A 69 -9.87 -21.50 9.58
CA ILE A 69 -10.99 -20.77 8.92
C ILE A 69 -10.46 -19.48 8.29
N VAL A 70 -9.64 -18.71 9.01
CA VAL A 70 -8.99 -17.49 8.50
C VAL A 70 -8.11 -17.82 7.29
N ALA A 71 -7.24 -18.82 7.40
CA ALA A 71 -6.33 -19.22 6.35
C ALA A 71 -7.09 -19.73 5.11
N SER A 72 -8.18 -20.47 5.30
CA SER A 72 -9.04 -20.91 4.19
C SER A 72 -9.68 -19.73 3.45
N ARG A 73 -10.19 -18.71 4.17
CA ARG A 73 -10.72 -17.47 3.56
C ARG A 73 -9.66 -16.75 2.73
N LEU A 74 -8.47 -16.54 3.29
CA LEU A 74 -7.36 -15.87 2.59
C LEU A 74 -6.84 -16.67 1.38
N ARG A 75 -6.83 -18.01 1.46
CA ARG A 75 -6.44 -18.88 0.33
C ARG A 75 -7.48 -18.86 -0.79
N ALA A 76 -8.76 -18.70 -0.46
CA ALA A 76 -9.83 -18.64 -1.44
C ALA A 76 -9.82 -17.32 -2.25
N ASP A 77 -9.31 -16.24 -1.68
CA ASP A 77 -9.17 -14.95 -2.36
C ASP A 77 -7.89 -14.92 -3.26
N PRO A 78 -8.04 -14.83 -4.59
CA PRO A 78 -6.89 -14.73 -5.51
C PRO A 78 -5.98 -13.52 -5.25
N LYS A 79 -6.54 -12.38 -4.82
CA LYS A 79 -5.78 -11.15 -4.57
C LYS A 79 -5.00 -11.26 -3.28
N ALA A 80 -5.61 -11.80 -2.23
CA ALA A 80 -4.90 -12.08 -0.98
C ALA A 80 -3.74 -13.07 -1.19
N ARG A 81 -3.95 -14.14 -1.98
CA ARG A 81 -2.86 -15.05 -2.39
C ARG A 81 -1.74 -14.33 -3.12
N TRP A 82 -2.09 -13.47 -4.07
CA TRP A 82 -1.12 -12.71 -4.83
C TRP A 82 -0.29 -11.75 -3.97
N PHE A 83 -0.89 -11.07 -2.99
CA PHE A 83 -0.11 -10.26 -2.03
C PHE A 83 0.91 -11.07 -1.21
N VAL A 84 0.61 -12.34 -0.90
CA VAL A 84 1.56 -13.24 -0.23
C VAL A 84 2.75 -13.55 -1.14
N GLU A 85 2.49 -13.85 -2.41
CA GLU A 85 3.52 -14.12 -3.42
C GLU A 85 4.38 -12.89 -3.67
N LEU A 86 3.75 -11.72 -3.82
CA LEU A 86 4.42 -10.45 -3.99
C LEU A 86 5.33 -10.13 -2.82
N ARG A 87 4.86 -10.29 -1.57
CA ARG A 87 5.70 -10.14 -0.38
C ARG A 87 6.90 -11.09 -0.42
N ASN A 88 6.69 -12.36 -0.77
CA ASN A 88 7.78 -13.33 -0.83
C ASN A 88 8.83 -12.95 -1.89
N ARG A 89 8.41 -12.35 -3.00
CA ARG A 89 9.31 -11.81 -4.01
C ARG A 89 10.09 -10.61 -3.47
N ILE A 90 9.42 -9.65 -2.85
CA ILE A 90 10.07 -8.47 -2.26
C ILE A 90 11.15 -8.91 -1.25
N GLU A 91 10.83 -9.84 -0.35
CA GLU A 91 11.79 -10.29 0.66
C GLU A 91 12.97 -11.07 0.08
N LYS A 92 12.73 -11.91 -0.94
CA LYS A 92 13.77 -12.80 -1.48
C LYS A 92 14.59 -12.15 -2.59
N GLN A 93 14.00 -11.23 -3.34
CA GLN A 93 14.58 -10.65 -4.55
C GLN A 93 14.77 -9.13 -4.46
N GLY A 94 14.26 -8.47 -3.40
CA GLY A 94 14.38 -7.03 -3.21
C GLY A 94 13.53 -6.17 -4.14
N GLN A 95 12.69 -6.79 -4.98
CA GLN A 95 11.91 -6.11 -6.02
C GLN A 95 10.46 -6.57 -6.05
N ILE A 96 9.55 -5.71 -6.51
CA ILE A 96 8.13 -6.06 -6.74
C ILE A 96 7.93 -6.94 -7.98
N GLY A 97 8.90 -6.98 -8.90
CA GLY A 97 8.86 -7.71 -10.17
C GLY A 97 8.56 -6.80 -11.35
N ASP A 98 8.19 -7.39 -12.49
CA ASP A 98 7.94 -6.63 -13.73
C ASP A 98 6.64 -5.83 -13.63
N SER A 99 6.81 -4.52 -13.41
CA SER A 99 5.72 -3.55 -13.31
C SER A 99 5.62 -2.71 -14.56
N HIS A 100 4.40 -2.46 -15.02
CA HIS A 100 4.10 -1.52 -16.08
C HIS A 100 3.33 -0.35 -15.48
N SER A 101 3.84 0.86 -15.75
CA SER A 101 3.15 2.09 -15.39
C SER A 101 2.25 2.52 -16.54
N SER A 102 1.00 2.85 -16.23
CA SER A 102 0.06 3.42 -17.19
C SER A 102 -0.53 4.71 -16.65
N PHE A 103 -0.69 5.69 -17.55
CA PHE A 103 -1.40 6.92 -17.30
C PHE A 103 -2.72 6.89 -18.06
N LYS A 104 -3.84 6.95 -17.35
CA LYS A 104 -5.16 7.02 -17.95
C LYS A 104 -5.69 8.44 -17.84
N MET A 105 -5.66 9.17 -18.95
CA MET A 105 -6.26 10.50 -19.05
C MET A 105 -7.74 10.37 -19.40
N TYR A 106 -8.62 10.92 -18.57
CA TYR A 106 -10.08 10.86 -18.78
C TYR A 106 -10.59 12.06 -19.55
N ASN A 107 -10.17 13.26 -19.15
CA ASN A 107 -10.62 14.50 -19.74
C ASN A 107 -9.50 15.53 -19.61
N PHE A 108 -8.86 15.85 -20.74
CA PHE A 108 -7.73 16.75 -20.83
C PHE A 108 -7.88 17.66 -22.06
N ASP A 109 -7.98 18.95 -21.81
CA ASP A 109 -8.11 19.99 -22.82
C ASP A 109 -7.30 21.23 -22.43
N SER A 110 -7.24 22.21 -23.32
CA SER A 110 -6.53 23.46 -23.10
C SER A 110 -7.06 24.26 -21.91
N SER A 111 -8.34 24.15 -21.56
CA SER A 111 -8.93 24.84 -20.42
C SER A 111 -8.42 24.29 -19.09
N LYS A 112 -8.26 22.96 -19.00
CA LYS A 112 -7.68 22.29 -17.83
C LYS A 112 -6.20 22.59 -17.70
N ILE A 113 -5.45 22.61 -18.81
CA ILE A 113 -4.05 23.05 -18.83
C ILE A 113 -3.93 24.47 -18.28
N ASN A 114 -4.75 25.39 -18.78
CA ASN A 114 -4.75 26.78 -18.31
C ASN A 114 -5.09 26.89 -16.83
N THR A 115 -6.00 26.06 -16.33
CA THR A 115 -6.37 26.04 -14.91
C THR A 115 -5.20 25.58 -14.05
N MET A 116 -4.52 24.48 -14.43
CA MET A 116 -3.34 24.00 -13.70
C MET A 116 -2.20 25.01 -13.75
N ASN A 117 -1.97 25.64 -14.91
CA ASN A 117 -0.91 26.64 -15.08
C ASN A 117 -1.14 27.95 -14.31
N ARG A 118 -2.32 28.16 -13.69
CA ARG A 118 -2.52 29.33 -12.81
C ARG A 118 -1.63 29.29 -11.57
N ASP A 119 -1.35 28.09 -11.08
CA ASP A 119 -0.53 27.88 -9.88
C ASP A 119 0.92 27.56 -10.23
N ALA A 120 1.30 27.65 -11.51
CA ALA A 120 2.65 27.37 -11.97
C ALA A 120 3.65 28.39 -11.37
N PRO A 121 4.77 27.94 -10.78
CA PRO A 121 5.79 28.84 -10.26
C PRO A 121 6.38 29.75 -11.34
N SER A 122 6.87 30.92 -10.93
CA SER A 122 7.66 31.78 -11.82
C SER A 122 8.89 31.04 -12.34
N GLY A 123 9.17 31.18 -13.64
CA GLY A 123 10.26 30.44 -14.30
C GLY A 123 9.88 29.04 -14.79
N THR A 124 8.60 28.65 -14.72
CA THR A 124 8.13 27.40 -15.33
C THR A 124 8.45 27.36 -16.82
N VAL A 125 9.13 26.29 -17.25
CA VAL A 125 9.48 26.05 -18.67
C VAL A 125 8.66 24.91 -19.26
N SER A 126 8.24 23.94 -18.46
CA SER A 126 7.43 22.81 -18.91
C SER A 126 6.53 22.27 -17.79
N MET A 127 5.49 21.53 -18.19
CA MET A 127 4.64 20.74 -17.31
C MET A 127 4.74 19.28 -17.74
N PHE A 128 4.87 18.36 -16.79
CA PHE A 128 4.97 16.93 -17.03
C PHE A 128 3.91 16.15 -16.25
N PHE A 129 3.52 15.00 -16.82
CA PHE A 129 2.58 14.06 -16.22
C PHE A 129 3.25 12.70 -16.14
N GLY A 130 3.48 12.22 -14.93
CA GLY A 130 4.08 10.92 -14.70
C GLY A 130 5.59 10.89 -14.87
N ASP A 131 6.31 11.06 -13.77
CA ASP A 131 7.71 10.64 -13.67
C ASP A 131 7.82 9.13 -13.38
N SER A 132 9.05 8.64 -13.14
CA SER A 132 9.31 7.24 -12.75
C SER A 132 8.59 6.79 -11.47
N MET A 133 8.09 7.73 -10.66
CA MET A 133 7.31 7.48 -9.45
C MET A 133 5.81 7.74 -9.63
N GLY A 134 5.37 8.12 -10.85
CA GLY A 134 3.99 8.46 -11.17
C GLY A 134 3.56 9.87 -10.75
N ARG A 135 4.51 10.76 -10.46
CA ARG A 135 4.26 12.14 -10.02
C ARG A 135 4.08 13.08 -11.22
N SER A 136 3.40 14.19 -11.00
CA SER A 136 3.21 15.24 -12.01
C SER A 136 3.67 16.58 -11.45
N GLY A 137 4.14 17.46 -12.32
CA GLY A 137 4.77 18.70 -11.87
C GLY A 137 5.13 19.66 -12.97
N TRP A 138 5.77 20.74 -12.57
CA TRP A 138 6.42 21.70 -13.44
C TRP A 138 7.93 21.53 -13.35
N GLU A 139 8.59 21.76 -14.48
CA GLU A 139 10.01 22.03 -14.51
C GLU A 139 10.22 23.54 -14.48
N VAL A 140 11.04 24.02 -13.54
CA VAL A 140 11.23 25.43 -13.24
C VAL A 140 12.71 25.79 -13.38
N LEU A 141 12.99 26.81 -14.20
CA LEU A 141 14.32 27.39 -14.36
C LEU A 141 14.59 28.40 -13.24
N LEU A 142 15.62 28.14 -12.45
CA LEU A 142 16.09 29.01 -11.39
C LEU A 142 16.97 30.15 -11.94
N PRO A 143 17.14 31.26 -11.18
CA PRO A 143 17.95 32.41 -11.63
C PRO A 143 19.43 32.08 -11.90
N ASP A 144 19.96 31.01 -11.31
CA ASP A 144 21.33 30.54 -11.53
C ASP A 144 21.47 29.66 -12.79
N GLY A 145 20.38 29.44 -13.53
CA GLY A 145 20.32 28.61 -14.74
C GLY A 145 20.06 27.13 -14.48
N SER A 146 19.93 26.69 -13.22
CA SER A 146 19.60 25.30 -12.89
C SER A 146 18.10 25.00 -13.05
N LEU A 147 17.75 23.74 -13.28
CA LEU A 147 16.36 23.27 -13.36
C LEU A 147 15.98 22.54 -12.06
N THR A 148 14.75 22.76 -11.60
CA THR A 148 14.16 22.02 -10.48
C THR A 148 12.73 21.60 -10.82
N GLU A 149 12.30 20.49 -10.22
CA GLU A 149 10.92 20.01 -10.31
C GLU A 149 10.08 20.57 -9.17
N VAL A 150 8.90 21.09 -9.47
CA VAL A 150 7.89 21.49 -8.49
C VAL A 150 6.64 20.66 -8.73
N PHE A 151 6.32 19.76 -7.81
CA PHE A 151 5.22 18.80 -7.97
C PHE A 151 3.87 19.40 -7.62
N PHE A 152 2.83 18.97 -8.35
CA PHE A 152 1.44 19.22 -8.02
C PHE A 152 0.65 17.91 -7.92
N GLU A 153 -0.47 17.96 -7.21
CA GLU A 153 -1.40 16.83 -7.14
C GLU A 153 -2.32 16.87 -8.36
N LEU A 154 -2.24 15.84 -9.19
CA LEU A 154 -3.08 15.74 -10.39
C LEU A 154 -4.50 15.34 -9.97
N PRO A 155 -5.54 16.15 -10.25
CA PRO A 155 -6.90 15.80 -9.93
C PRO A 155 -7.33 14.49 -10.63
N LEU A 156 -7.96 13.57 -9.89
CA LEU A 156 -8.34 12.24 -10.40
C LEU A 156 -9.31 12.28 -11.59
N GLU A 157 -10.05 13.38 -11.74
CA GLU A 157 -10.92 13.68 -12.87
C GLU A 157 -10.17 14.05 -14.17
N ILE A 158 -8.88 14.37 -14.08
CA ILE A 158 -8.01 14.64 -15.23
C ILE A 158 -7.37 13.34 -15.66
N ALA A 159 -6.64 12.70 -14.75
CA ALA A 159 -6.01 11.42 -15.03
C ALA A 159 -5.73 10.63 -13.75
N THR A 160 -5.51 9.33 -13.93
CA THR A 160 -5.00 8.44 -12.90
C THR A 160 -3.71 7.78 -13.35
N PHE A 161 -2.78 7.64 -12.41
CA PHE A 161 -1.65 6.75 -12.54
C PHE A 161 -2.05 5.36 -12.02
N GLN A 162 -1.74 4.33 -12.78
CA GLN A 162 -1.95 2.95 -12.39
C GLN A 162 -0.66 2.17 -12.54
N LEU A 163 -0.25 1.53 -11.44
CA LEU A 163 0.82 0.54 -11.48
C LEU A 163 0.19 -0.84 -11.69
N SER A 164 0.45 -1.41 -12.85
CA SER A 164 0.03 -2.76 -13.23
C SER A 164 1.20 -3.72 -13.12
N MET A 165 0.92 -4.98 -12.83
CA MET A 165 1.92 -6.03 -12.67
C MET A 165 1.54 -7.16 -13.62
N ALA A 166 2.51 -7.66 -14.41
CA ALA A 166 2.22 -8.64 -15.46
C ALA A 166 1.59 -9.94 -14.92
N GLU A 167 1.94 -10.30 -13.68
CA GLU A 167 1.49 -11.52 -13.01
C GLU A 167 0.38 -11.26 -11.99
N ALA A 168 -0.21 -10.06 -11.96
CA ALA A 168 -1.33 -9.78 -11.07
C ALA A 168 -2.62 -10.45 -11.55
N PRO A 169 -3.56 -10.74 -10.62
CA PRO A 169 -4.90 -11.18 -10.99
C PRO A 169 -5.58 -10.20 -11.96
N GLU A 170 -6.52 -10.70 -12.74
CA GLU A 170 -7.27 -9.86 -13.67
C GLU A 170 -7.98 -8.69 -12.95
N GLY A 171 -7.88 -7.49 -13.53
CA GLY A 171 -8.46 -6.27 -12.97
C GLY A 171 -7.80 -5.79 -11.67
N PHE A 172 -6.59 -6.28 -11.36
CA PHE A 172 -5.85 -5.85 -10.18
C PHE A 172 -5.35 -4.40 -10.29
N SER A 173 -5.48 -3.64 -9.22
CA SER A 173 -4.76 -2.38 -9.04
C SER A 173 -4.38 -2.18 -7.57
N PHE A 174 -3.19 -1.65 -7.31
CA PHE A 174 -2.78 -1.37 -5.93
C PHE A 174 -3.67 -0.32 -5.26
N GLU A 175 -4.16 0.67 -5.99
CA GLU A 175 -4.99 1.76 -5.47
C GLU A 175 -6.33 1.26 -4.93
N LYS A 176 -6.84 0.14 -5.47
CA LYS A 176 -8.10 -0.47 -5.05
C LYS A 176 -7.85 -1.67 -4.13
N ASP A 177 -7.01 -2.60 -4.55
CA ASP A 177 -6.95 -3.92 -3.94
C ASP A 177 -6.01 -3.99 -2.74
N LEU A 178 -5.03 -3.08 -2.62
CA LEU A 178 -4.21 -2.97 -1.41
C LEU A 178 -5.03 -2.47 -0.22
N PRO A 179 -5.84 -1.38 -0.32
CA PRO A 179 -6.81 -1.03 0.72
C PRO A 179 -7.75 -2.19 1.08
N ASP A 180 -8.39 -2.82 0.08
CA ASP A 180 -9.33 -3.94 0.30
C ASP A 180 -8.67 -5.08 1.09
N TRP A 181 -7.43 -5.45 0.74
CA TRP A 181 -6.68 -6.48 1.46
C TRP A 181 -6.32 -6.06 2.89
N LEU A 182 -5.92 -4.82 3.12
CA LEU A 182 -5.65 -4.32 4.46
C LEU A 182 -6.93 -4.28 5.32
N ASP A 183 -8.09 -3.98 4.74
CA ASP A 183 -9.40 -4.07 5.40
C ASP A 183 -9.73 -5.51 5.81
N GLN A 184 -9.45 -6.49 4.96
CA GLN A 184 -9.60 -7.90 5.32
C GLN A 184 -8.69 -8.30 6.50
N LEU A 185 -7.44 -7.83 6.51
CA LEU A 185 -6.51 -8.07 7.62
C LEU A 185 -6.98 -7.41 8.92
N GLU A 186 -7.54 -6.21 8.83
CA GLU A 186 -8.15 -5.52 9.97
C GLU A 186 -9.30 -6.32 10.57
N ALA A 187 -10.21 -6.83 9.72
CA ALA A 187 -11.29 -7.70 10.17
C ALA A 187 -10.76 -8.93 10.92
N ILE A 188 -9.70 -9.57 10.41
CA ILE A 188 -9.05 -10.71 11.07
C ILE A 188 -8.46 -10.31 12.43
N VAL A 189 -7.82 -9.14 12.54
CA VAL A 189 -7.28 -8.63 13.81
C VAL A 189 -8.41 -8.35 14.81
N GLN A 190 -9.52 -7.76 14.37
CA GLN A 190 -10.68 -7.52 15.25
C GLN A 190 -11.36 -8.82 15.70
N GLU A 191 -11.46 -9.82 14.82
CA GLU A 191 -11.91 -11.17 15.19
C GLU A 191 -11.00 -11.78 16.26
N ALA A 192 -9.68 -11.70 16.07
CA ALA A 192 -8.71 -12.20 17.04
C ALA A 192 -8.81 -11.47 18.38
N ARG A 193 -9.01 -10.15 18.36
CA ARG A 193 -9.24 -9.32 19.56
C ARG A 193 -10.48 -9.76 20.32
N SER A 194 -11.60 -9.93 19.61
CA SER A 194 -12.86 -10.37 20.22
C SER A 194 -12.73 -11.77 20.84
N LYS A 195 -12.03 -12.68 20.16
CA LYS A 195 -11.94 -14.08 20.57
C LYS A 195 -10.87 -14.36 21.63
N PHE A 196 -9.74 -13.67 21.58
CA PHE A 196 -8.55 -13.97 22.40
C PHE A 196 -8.04 -12.79 23.22
N GLY A 197 -8.59 -11.59 23.01
CA GLY A 197 -8.15 -10.36 23.68
C GLY A 197 -8.76 -10.13 25.07
N GLY A 198 -9.66 -11.02 25.52
CA GLY A 198 -10.13 -11.02 26.91
C GLY A 198 -8.99 -11.30 27.88
N ALA A 199 -9.01 -10.65 29.05
CA ALA A 199 -8.07 -10.96 30.11
C ALA A 199 -8.20 -12.45 30.47
N SER A 200 -7.08 -13.17 30.45
CA SER A 200 -7.01 -14.52 31.01
C SER A 200 -7.41 -14.42 32.50
N ASN A 201 -8.55 -15.01 32.85
CA ASN A 201 -8.90 -15.26 34.26
C ASN A 201 -7.99 -16.34 34.84
#